data_AF-A0A430CFX3-F1
#
_entry.id   AF-A0A430CFX3-F1
#
_cell.length_a   1.000
_cell.length_b   1.000
_cell.length_c   1.000
_cell.angle_alpha   90.00
_cell.angle_beta   90.00
_cell.angle_gamma   90.00
#
_symmetry.space_group_name_H-M   'P 1'
#
loop_
_entity.id
_entity.type
_entity.pdbx_description
1 polymer ?
#
loop_
_entity_poly.entity_id
_entity_poly.type
_entity_poly.pdbx_seq_one_letter_code
_entity_poly.pdbx_strand_id
1 'polypeptide(L)'
;MAKIAGSGEYVIDQVQQIVRRHVPGANCALLDYGKRVGCGELDDNGKLHELRWLRRELDDDQVAKDAERMARLIADANREILTDC
;
A
#
# COMPACT_ATOMS: atom_id res chain seq x y z
N MET A 1 -17.20 1.56 -11.38
CA MET A 1 -15.85 2.03 -11.03
C MET A 1 -16.01 3.31 -10.22
N ALA A 2 -15.76 3.22 -8.92
CA ALA A 2 -15.87 4.35 -8.00
C ALA A 2 -14.48 4.97 -7.87
N LYS A 3 -14.36 6.28 -8.12
CA LYS A 3 -13.10 6.98 -7.87
C LYS A 3 -12.96 7.20 -6.35
N ILE A 4 -11.83 6.81 -5.79
CA ILE A 4 -11.46 7.20 -4.42
C ILE A 4 -11.02 8.67 -4.46
N ALA A 5 -11.93 9.57 -4.12
CA ALA A 5 -11.70 11.00 -4.05
C ALA A 5 -12.38 11.59 -2.81
N GLY A 6 -11.77 12.62 -2.21
CA GLY A 6 -12.27 13.23 -0.98
C GLY A 6 -11.17 13.92 -0.18
N SER A 7 -11.40 14.08 1.12
CA SER A 7 -10.37 14.55 2.05
C SER A 7 -9.20 13.56 2.08
N GLY A 8 -8.02 14.06 2.43
CA GLY A 8 -6.82 13.24 2.45
C GLY A 8 -6.95 12.00 3.35
N GLU A 9 -7.53 12.18 4.53
CA GLU A 9 -7.79 11.10 5.49
C GLU A 9 -8.75 10.05 4.93
N TYR A 10 -9.84 10.47 4.26
CA TYR A 10 -10.78 9.54 3.62
C TYR A 10 -10.12 8.68 2.55
N VAL A 11 -9.26 9.29 1.72
CA VAL A 11 -8.52 8.58 0.68
C VAL A 11 -7.56 7.56 1.31
N ILE A 12 -6.85 7.92 2.38
CA ILE A 12 -5.97 6.97 3.11
C ILE A 12 -6.78 5.80 3.63
N ASP A 13 -7.90 6.06 4.31
CA ASP A 13 -8.68 5.02 4.96
C ASP A 13 -9.22 4.00 3.95
N GLN A 14 -9.75 4.47 2.82
CA GLN A 14 -10.25 3.60 1.74
C GLN A 14 -9.13 2.78 1.12
N VAL A 15 -8.03 3.43 0.75
CA VAL A 15 -6.88 2.74 0.15
C VAL A 15 -6.30 1.71 1.12
N GLN A 16 -6.17 2.06 2.40
CA GLN A 16 -5.68 1.16 3.44
C GLN A 16 -6.59 -0.06 3.62
N GLN A 17 -7.91 0.12 3.60
CA GLN A 17 -8.85 -1.00 3.69
C GLN A 17 -8.68 -1.98 2.52
N ILE A 18 -8.45 -1.49 1.31
CA ILE A 18 -8.22 -2.34 0.13
C ILE A 18 -6.87 -3.05 0.26
N VAL A 19 -5.79 -2.32 0.55
CA VAL A 19 -4.44 -2.90 0.63
C VAL A 19 -4.34 -3.95 1.74
N ARG A 20 -4.94 -3.72 2.91
CA ARG A 20 -4.92 -4.66 4.04
C ARG A 20 -5.65 -5.98 3.78
N ARG A 21 -6.50 -6.07 2.74
CA ARG A 21 -7.08 -7.35 2.30
C ARG A 21 -6.03 -8.27 1.65
N HIS A 22 -4.97 -7.70 1.11
CA HIS A 22 -3.90 -8.41 0.42
C HIS A 22 -2.60 -8.48 1.25
N VAL A 23 -2.31 -7.45 2.04
CA VAL A 23 -1.12 -7.34 2.88
C VAL A 23 -1.53 -7.06 4.33
N PRO A 24 -1.77 -8.10 5.15
CA PRO A 24 -2.13 -7.94 6.55
C PRO A 24 -0.98 -7.28 7.32
N GLY A 25 -1.16 -6.00 7.72
CA GLY A 25 -0.12 -5.21 8.39
C GLY A 25 0.32 -3.97 7.61
N ALA A 26 -0.08 -3.84 6.35
CA ALA A 26 0.20 -2.65 5.56
C ALA A 26 -0.43 -1.40 6.18
N ASN A 27 0.34 -0.32 6.20
CA ASN A 27 -0.10 1.02 6.54
C ASN A 27 0.03 1.93 5.31
N CYS A 28 -0.90 2.87 5.20
CA CYS A 28 -0.93 3.83 4.12
C CYS A 28 -0.81 5.25 4.66
N ALA A 29 -0.08 6.10 3.95
CA ALA A 29 0.10 7.50 4.30
C ALA A 29 0.02 8.39 3.06
N LEU A 30 -0.43 9.63 3.25
CA LEU A 30 -0.34 10.65 2.22
C LEU A 30 1.08 11.20 2.13
N LEU A 31 1.55 11.30 0.90
CA LEU A 31 2.85 11.83 0.53
C LEU A 31 2.65 12.97 -0.49
N ASP A 32 3.72 13.72 -0.74
CA ASP A 32 3.75 14.82 -1.71
C ASP A 32 2.61 15.84 -1.51
N TYR A 33 2.38 16.26 -0.26
CA TYR A 33 1.29 17.18 0.10
C TYR A 33 -0.10 16.66 -0.27
N GLY A 34 -0.30 15.35 -0.08
CA GLY A 34 -1.55 14.67 -0.36
C GLY A 34 -1.71 14.23 -1.81
N LYS A 35 -0.73 14.47 -2.69
CA LYS A 35 -0.81 14.11 -4.11
C LYS A 35 -0.61 12.62 -4.39
N ARG A 36 -0.04 11.88 -3.44
CA ARG A 36 0.23 10.44 -3.57
C ARG A 36 -0.14 9.72 -2.29
N VAL A 37 -0.53 8.45 -2.41
CA VAL A 37 -0.67 7.55 -1.27
C VAL A 37 0.47 6.54 -1.37
N GLY A 38 1.30 6.47 -0.32
CA GLY A 38 2.31 5.43 -0.16
C GLY A 38 1.78 4.38 0.81
N CYS A 39 1.82 3.10 0.41
CA CYS A 39 1.47 1.98 1.27
C CYS A 39 2.63 0.99 1.35
N GLY A 40 2.83 0.39 2.53
CA GLY A 40 3.87 -0.60 2.81
C GLY A 40 3.75 -1.17 4.22
N GLU A 41 4.57 -2.16 4.56
CA GLU A 41 4.66 -2.69 5.93
C GLU A 41 5.44 -1.73 6.83
N LEU A 42 5.19 -1.77 8.13
CA LEU A 42 6.04 -1.03 9.07
C LEU A 42 7.27 -1.87 9.40
N ASP A 43 8.45 -1.27 9.29
CA ASP A 43 9.66 -1.83 9.90
C ASP A 43 9.64 -1.68 11.43
N ASP A 44 10.62 -2.28 12.10
CA ASP A 44 10.79 -2.21 13.56
C ASP A 44 10.95 -0.78 14.10
N ASN A 45 11.21 0.19 13.23
CA ASN A 45 11.34 1.62 13.57
C ASN A 45 10.05 2.41 13.30
N GLY A 46 8.95 1.75 12.91
CA GLY A 46 7.68 2.38 12.58
C GLY A 46 7.72 3.18 11.27
N LYS A 47 8.68 2.90 10.37
CA LYS A 47 8.74 3.47 9.03
C LYS A 47 8.16 2.51 8.01
N LEU A 48 7.60 3.06 6.93
CA LEU A 48 7.09 2.26 5.82
C LEU A 48 8.27 1.61 5.06
N HIS A 49 8.39 0.29 5.17
CA HIS A 49 9.21 -0.59 4.36
C HIS A 49 8.45 -1.00 3.09
N GLU A 50 9.16 -1.16 1.97
CA GLU A 50 8.58 -1.54 0.66
C GLU A 50 7.44 -0.63 0.12
N LEU A 51 7.67 0.68 0.17
CA LEU A 51 6.75 1.71 -0.31
C LEU A 51 6.35 1.52 -1.79
N ARG A 52 5.04 1.37 -2.04
CA ARG A 52 4.46 1.52 -3.38
C ARG A 52 3.61 2.77 -3.51
N TRP A 53 3.84 3.47 -4.61
CA TRP A 53 3.21 4.75 -4.94
C TRP A 53 1.92 4.54 -5.70
N LEU A 54 0.80 4.87 -5.07
CA LEU A 54 -0.50 4.94 -5.73
C LEU A 54 -0.75 6.41 -6.13
N ARG A 55 -0.86 6.68 -7.45
CA ARG A 55 -1.12 8.05 -7.98
C ARG A 55 -2.55 8.49 -7.64
N ARG A 56 -2.81 9.78 -7.39
CA ARG A 56 -4.17 10.32 -7.18
C ARG A 56 -5.16 9.96 -8.32
N GLU A 57 -6.46 9.93 -7.97
CA GLU A 57 -7.59 9.45 -8.79
C GLU A 57 -7.65 7.93 -9.00
N LEU A 58 -7.37 7.18 -7.94
CA LEU A 58 -7.40 5.73 -7.97
C LEU A 58 -8.84 5.22 -8.08
N ASP A 59 -9.06 4.33 -9.04
CA ASP A 59 -10.20 3.42 -9.08
C ASP A 59 -9.92 2.26 -8.11
N ASP A 60 -10.94 1.77 -7.42
CA ASP A 60 -10.84 0.67 -6.47
C ASP A 60 -10.13 -0.55 -7.09
N ASP A 61 -10.42 -0.84 -8.36
CA ASP A 61 -9.81 -1.94 -9.12
C ASP A 61 -8.29 -1.75 -9.34
N GLN A 62 -7.85 -0.50 -9.51
CA GLN A 62 -6.43 -0.20 -9.68
C GLN A 62 -5.69 -0.34 -8.34
N VAL A 63 -6.30 0.11 -7.24
CA VAL A 63 -5.75 -0.09 -5.89
C VAL A 63 -5.62 -1.57 -5.57
N ALA A 64 -6.63 -2.38 -5.89
CA ALA A 64 -6.59 -3.82 -5.68
C ALA A 64 -5.46 -4.48 -6.47
N LYS A 65 -5.30 -4.15 -7.77
CA LYS A 65 -4.19 -4.68 -8.59
C LYS A 65 -2.81 -4.29 -8.05
N ASP A 66 -2.66 -3.06 -7.59
CA ASP A 66 -1.39 -2.60 -7.03
C ASP A 66 -1.12 -3.23 -5.66
N ALA A 67 -2.16 -3.48 -4.85
CA ALA A 67 -2.08 -4.21 -3.59
C ALA A 67 -1.70 -5.69 -3.81
N GLU A 68 -2.29 -6.36 -4.79
CA GLU A 68 -1.91 -7.73 -5.17
C GLU A 68 -0.44 -7.80 -5.60
N ARG A 69 0.02 -6.83 -6.39
CA ARG A 69 1.42 -6.80 -6.82
C ARG A 69 2.36 -6.53 -5.64
N MET A 70 1.94 -5.72 -4.68
CA MET A 70 2.68 -5.48 -3.44
C MET A 70 2.80 -6.76 -2.61
N ALA A 71 1.70 -7.49 -2.39
CA ALA A 71 1.69 -8.73 -1.64
C ALA A 71 2.64 -9.78 -2.23
N ARG A 72 2.72 -9.87 -3.57
CA ARG A 72 3.66 -10.78 -4.24
C ARG A 72 5.12 -10.40 -4.00
N LEU A 73 5.45 -9.11 -4.08
CA LEU A 73 6.82 -8.64 -3.85
C LEU A 73 7.28 -8.87 -2.41
N ILE A 74 6.43 -8.59 -1.42
CA ILE A 74 6.71 -8.86 -0.01
C ILE A 74 6.92 -10.37 0.20
N ALA A 75 6.05 -11.21 -0.40
CA ALA A 75 6.18 -12.65 -0.30
C ALA A 75 7.49 -13.16 -0.94
N ASP A 76 7.89 -12.60 -2.09
CA ASP A 76 9.14 -12.95 -2.77
C ASP A 76 10.37 -12.50 -1.97
N ALA A 77 10.37 -11.26 -1.45
CA ALA A 77 11.44 -10.74 -0.60
C ALA A 77 11.62 -11.56 0.70
N ASN A 78 10.52 -11.90 1.36
CA ASN A 78 10.54 -12.79 2.53
C ASN A 78 11.05 -14.19 2.19
N ARG A 79 10.78 -14.68 0.98
CA ARG A 79 11.25 -15.99 0.52
C ARG A 79 12.75 -15.98 0.24
N GLU A 80 13.26 -14.92 -0.39
CA GLU A 80 14.70 -14.72 -0.60
C GLU A 80 15.46 -14.65 0.73
N ILE A 81 14.92 -13.94 1.72
CA ILE A 81 15.48 -13.87 3.09
C ILE A 81 15.53 -15.27 3.75
N LEU A 82 14.52 -16.11 3.54
CA LEU A 82 14.47 -17.46 4.12
C LEU A 82 15.36 -18.47 3.40
N THR A 83 15.74 -18.24 2.14
CA THR A 83 16.61 -19.14 1.36
C THR A 83 18.11 -18.91 1.55
N ASP A 84 18.50 -17.82 2.23
CA ASP A 84 19.91 -17.49 2.53
C ASP A 84 20.42 -18.11 3.86
N CYS A 85 19.77 -19.17 4.36
CA CYS A 85 20.15 -19.92 5.57
C CYS A 85 20.98 -21.17 5.26
#